data_AF-A0A9E0TTM1-F1
#
_entry.id   AF-A0A9E0TTM1-F1
#
_cell.length_a   1.000
_cell.length_b   1.000
_cell.length_c   1.000
_cell.angle_alpha   90.00
_cell.angle_beta   90.00
_cell.angle_gamma   90.00
#
_symmetry.space_group_name_H-M   'P 1'
#
loop_
_entity.id
_entity.type
_entity.pdbx_description
1 polymer ?
#
loop_
_entity_poly.entity_id
_entity_poly.type
_entity_poly.pdbx_seq_one_letter_code
_entity_poly.pdbx_strand_id
1 'polypeptide(L)'
;MKKGKIFFHPIDGSASLTISWSLVPKGDAVEAKNGEGVGFFSDTGDLLCVIFGEVQADQDQQILQFDRYLVKITVKNGKVAYDVSDTQSESLTRHKRIKHRRLLNS
;
A
#
# COMPACT_ATOMS: atom_id res chain seq x y z
N MET A 1 -6.14 7.68 -5.15
CA MET A 1 -6.67 6.34 -5.54
C MET A 1 -8.11 6.21 -5.03
N LYS A 2 -8.94 5.35 -5.65
CA LYS A 2 -10.25 4.98 -5.07
C LYS A 2 -10.05 4.30 -3.72
N LYS A 3 -11.06 4.32 -2.85
CA LYS A 3 -11.03 3.54 -1.60
C LYS A 3 -11.02 2.05 -1.95
N GLY A 4 -9.94 1.37 -1.61
CA GLY A 4 -9.79 -0.08 -1.72
C GLY A 4 -10.76 -0.83 -0.82
N LYS A 5 -11.23 -1.98 -1.30
CA LYS A 5 -12.04 -2.93 -0.56
C LYS A 5 -11.13 -3.82 0.27
N ILE A 6 -11.43 -3.94 1.55
CA ILE A 6 -10.67 -4.77 2.50
C ILE A 6 -11.41 -6.09 2.65
N PHE A 7 -10.69 -7.19 2.57
CA PHE A 7 -11.16 -8.54 2.92
C PHE A 7 -10.25 -9.08 4.01
N PHE A 8 -10.82 -9.28 5.20
CA PHE A 8 -10.11 -9.76 6.37
C PHE A 8 -11.08 -10.61 7.20
N HIS A 9 -10.81 -11.91 7.27
CA HIS A 9 -11.64 -12.90 7.96
C HIS A 9 -10.74 -13.75 8.86
N PRO A 10 -10.29 -13.20 9.99
CA PRO A 10 -9.41 -13.91 10.91
C PRO A 10 -10.08 -15.16 11.49
N ILE A 11 -9.32 -16.26 11.55
CA ILE A 11 -9.70 -17.50 12.22
C ILE A 11 -8.68 -17.68 13.34
N ASP A 12 -9.15 -17.95 14.57
CA ASP A 12 -8.29 -18.05 15.76
C ASP A 12 -7.40 -16.84 16.02
N GLY A 13 -7.85 -15.65 15.60
CA GLY A 13 -7.20 -14.37 15.91
C GLY A 13 -6.31 -13.81 14.81
N SER A 14 -6.09 -14.52 13.71
CA SER A 14 -5.28 -14.03 12.60
C SER A 14 -5.74 -14.56 11.25
N ALA A 15 -5.34 -13.86 10.17
CA ALA A 15 -5.49 -14.33 8.79
C ALA A 15 -4.69 -13.44 7.84
N SER A 16 -4.56 -13.89 6.60
CA SER A 16 -4.19 -13.01 5.50
C SER A 16 -5.19 -11.87 5.31
N LEU A 17 -4.68 -10.72 4.93
CA LEU A 17 -5.47 -9.51 4.72
C LEU A 17 -5.30 -9.01 3.29
N THR A 18 -6.41 -8.90 2.57
CA THR A 18 -6.40 -8.41 1.19
C THR A 18 -6.96 -7.00 1.10
N ILE A 19 -6.27 -6.11 0.36
CA ILE A 19 -6.80 -4.80 -0.03
C ILE A 19 -6.81 -4.72 -1.55
N SER A 20 -7.99 -4.48 -2.12
CA SER A 20 -8.20 -4.50 -3.57
C SER A 20 -8.76 -3.17 -4.06
N TRP A 21 -8.09 -2.56 -5.04
CA TRP A 21 -8.51 -1.31 -5.70
C TRP A 21 -9.15 -1.56 -7.07
N SER A 22 -9.05 -2.79 -7.59
CA SER A 22 -9.59 -3.17 -8.90
C SER A 22 -10.30 -4.52 -8.87
N LEU A 23 -11.34 -4.62 -9.71
CA LEU A 23 -12.08 -5.86 -9.97
C LEU A 23 -11.54 -6.64 -11.18
N VAL A 24 -10.56 -6.07 -11.88
CA VAL A 24 -9.94 -6.71 -13.05
C VAL A 24 -9.09 -7.92 -12.62
N PRO A 25 -8.78 -8.85 -13.55
CA PRO A 25 -7.81 -9.91 -13.30
C PRO A 25 -6.53 -9.32 -12.73
N LYS A 26 -6.03 -9.95 -11.68
CA LYS A 26 -4.78 -9.56 -11.05
C LYS A 26 -3.66 -10.05 -11.97
N GLY A 27 -2.76 -9.17 -12.37
CA GLY A 27 -1.55 -9.54 -13.13
C GLY A 27 -0.59 -10.37 -12.26
N ASP A 28 0.70 -10.33 -12.57
CA ASP A 28 1.68 -11.09 -11.80
C ASP A 28 1.79 -10.57 -10.35
N ALA A 29 1.96 -11.52 -9.43
CA ALA A 29 2.24 -11.23 -8.04
C ALA A 29 3.72 -10.86 -7.89
N VAL A 30 3.99 -9.75 -7.22
CA VAL A 30 5.33 -9.30 -6.86
C VAL A 30 5.44 -9.34 -5.34
N GLU A 31 6.46 -10.02 -4.83
CA GLU A 31 6.72 -10.09 -3.40
C GLU A 31 7.16 -8.72 -2.86
N ALA A 32 6.68 -8.37 -1.67
CA ALA A 32 7.16 -7.18 -0.97
C ALA A 32 8.62 -7.36 -0.57
N LYS A 33 9.40 -6.28 -0.54
CA LYS A 33 10.84 -6.30 -0.22
C LYS A 33 11.17 -6.88 1.14
N ASN A 34 10.21 -6.88 2.06
CA ASN A 34 10.33 -7.44 3.40
C ASN A 34 9.73 -8.85 3.53
N GLY A 35 9.20 -9.46 2.47
CA GLY A 35 8.65 -10.83 2.50
C GLY A 35 7.31 -11.00 3.20
N GLU A 36 6.72 -9.92 3.74
CA GLU A 36 5.48 -9.97 4.54
C GLU A 36 4.19 -10.10 3.71
N GLY A 37 4.31 -10.18 2.38
CA GLY A 37 3.16 -10.24 1.49
C GLY A 37 3.48 -9.98 0.03
N VAL A 38 2.44 -9.81 -0.77
CA VAL A 38 2.53 -9.63 -2.23
C VAL A 38 1.66 -8.47 -2.72
N GLY A 39 2.08 -7.85 -3.82
CA GLY A 39 1.34 -6.83 -4.55
C GLY A 39 1.06 -7.29 -5.98
N PHE A 40 -0.06 -6.86 -6.53
CA PHE A 40 -0.46 -7.12 -7.91
C PHE A 40 -0.53 -5.80 -8.65
N PHE A 41 0.09 -5.75 -9.82
CA PHE A 41 0.25 -4.52 -10.60
C PHE A 41 -0.37 -4.66 -11.99
N SER A 42 -0.78 -3.55 -12.57
CA SER A 42 -1.10 -3.48 -14.00
C SER A 42 0.17 -3.51 -14.84
N ASP A 43 0.01 -3.66 -16.15
CA ASP A 43 1.05 -3.44 -17.16
C ASP A 43 1.66 -2.03 -17.11
N THR A 44 0.86 -1.02 -16.72
CA THR A 44 1.34 0.35 -16.47
C THR A 44 2.06 0.53 -15.13
N GLY A 45 2.11 -0.51 -14.28
CA GLY A 45 2.73 -0.46 -12.96
C GLY A 45 1.86 0.17 -11.88
N ASP A 46 0.54 0.27 -12.07
CA ASP A 46 -0.39 0.76 -11.05
C ASP A 46 -0.75 -0.36 -10.06
N LEU A 47 -0.80 -0.04 -8.77
CA LEU A 47 -1.13 -1.01 -7.73
C LEU A 47 -2.63 -1.37 -7.76
N LEU A 48 -2.93 -2.64 -8.05
CA LEU A 48 -4.30 -3.15 -8.19
C LEU A 48 -4.80 -3.85 -6.93
N CYS A 49 -3.92 -4.58 -6.24
CA CYS A 49 -4.25 -5.36 -5.06
C CYS A 49 -3.00 -5.61 -4.22
N VAL A 50 -3.17 -5.83 -2.92
CA VAL A 50 -2.15 -6.39 -2.04
C VAL A 50 -2.74 -7.49 -1.17
N ILE A 51 -1.88 -8.42 -0.75
CA ILE A 51 -2.17 -9.44 0.25
C ILE A 51 -1.05 -9.40 1.28
N PHE A 52 -1.39 -9.14 2.53
CA PHE A 52 -0.52 -9.34 3.70
C PHE A 52 -0.63 -10.80 4.14
N GLY A 53 0.50 -11.43 4.45
CA GLY A 53 0.59 -12.87 4.71
C GLY A 53 -0.19 -13.29 5.94
N GLU A 54 0.25 -12.86 7.12
CA GLU A 54 -0.36 -13.20 8.40
C GLU A 54 -0.57 -11.91 9.20
N VAL A 55 -1.82 -11.58 9.51
CA VAL A 55 -2.19 -10.34 10.22
C VAL A 55 -2.98 -10.67 11.48
N GLN A 56 -2.56 -10.11 12.61
CA GLN A 56 -3.23 -10.27 13.90
C GLN A 56 -4.47 -9.38 13.98
N ALA A 57 -5.60 -9.95 14.38
CA ALA A 57 -6.88 -9.26 14.42
C ALA A 57 -7.02 -8.31 15.60
N ASP A 58 -6.41 -8.62 16.75
CA ASP A 58 -6.54 -7.80 17.95
C ASP A 58 -5.75 -6.49 17.81
N GLN A 59 -4.47 -6.61 17.47
CA GLN A 59 -3.60 -5.46 17.24
C GLN A 59 -2.45 -5.84 16.30
N ASP A 60 -2.29 -5.08 15.22
CA ASP A 60 -1.19 -5.27 14.29
C ASP A 60 -0.82 -3.98 13.55
N GLN A 61 0.43 -3.85 13.15
CA GLN A 61 0.95 -2.81 12.28
C GLN A 61 1.98 -3.41 11.34
N GLN A 62 1.67 -3.38 10.04
CA GLN A 62 2.54 -3.92 9.02
C GLN A 62 2.68 -2.97 7.85
N ILE A 63 3.74 -3.19 7.07
CA ILE A 63 4.07 -2.41 5.89
C ILE A 63 4.45 -3.40 4.78
N LEU A 64 3.91 -3.21 3.58
CA LEU A 64 4.46 -3.81 2.36
C LEU A 64 5.19 -2.73 1.58
N GLN A 65 6.46 -3.00 1.28
CA GLN A 65 7.29 -2.11 0.50
C GLN A 65 7.56 -2.70 -0.87
N PHE A 66 7.25 -1.94 -1.91
CA PHE A 66 7.56 -2.23 -3.30
C PHE A 66 8.48 -1.13 -3.86
N ASP A 67 8.80 -1.18 -5.16
CA ASP A 67 9.66 -0.16 -5.77
C ASP A 67 9.02 1.23 -5.80
N ARG A 68 7.75 1.31 -6.21
CA ARG A 68 7.01 2.57 -6.35
C ARG A 68 5.98 2.80 -5.25
N TYR A 69 5.57 1.76 -4.52
CA TYR A 69 4.47 1.86 -3.56
C TYR A 69 4.90 1.41 -2.18
N LEU A 70 4.31 2.06 -1.18
CA LEU A 70 4.36 1.65 0.20
C LEU A 70 2.94 1.58 0.74
N VAL A 71 2.55 0.41 1.23
CA VAL A 71 1.21 0.16 1.80
C VAL A 71 1.38 -0.13 3.28
N LYS A 72 0.73 0.65 4.13
CA LYS A 72 0.72 0.44 5.59
C LYS A 72 -0.65 -0.04 6.01
N ILE A 73 -0.71 -0.93 6.98
CA ILE A 73 -1.95 -1.28 7.68
C ILE A 73 -1.81 -1.01 9.17
N THR A 74 -2.94 -0.74 9.80
CA THR A 74 -3.10 -0.78 11.25
C THR A 74 -4.37 -1.52 11.56
N VAL A 75 -4.27 -2.56 12.36
CA VAL A 75 -5.40 -3.34 12.84
C VAL A 75 -5.61 -3.04 14.31
N LYS A 76 -6.87 -2.80 14.70
CA LYS A 76 -7.28 -2.64 16.09
C LYS A 76 -8.67 -3.22 16.30
N ASN A 77 -8.77 -4.25 17.12
CA ASN A 77 -10.01 -4.97 17.44
C ASN A 77 -10.79 -5.37 16.17
N GLY A 78 -10.10 -6.00 15.23
CA GLY A 78 -10.61 -6.44 13.92
C GLY A 78 -10.82 -5.32 12.90
N LYS A 79 -10.68 -4.05 13.27
CA LYS A 79 -10.82 -2.92 12.35
C LYS A 79 -9.51 -2.64 11.65
N VAL A 80 -9.54 -2.62 10.32
CA VAL A 80 -8.39 -2.37 9.47
C VAL A 80 -8.44 -0.93 8.95
N ALA A 81 -7.38 -0.18 9.21
CA ALA A 81 -7.04 1.06 8.51
C ALA A 81 -5.83 0.82 7.62
N TYR A 82 -5.73 1.55 6.51
CA TYR A 82 -4.57 1.48 5.64
C TYR A 82 -4.21 2.84 5.03
N ASP A 83 -2.95 2.97 4.65
CA ASP A 83 -2.42 4.10 3.89
C ASP A 83 -1.63 3.59 2.68
N VAL A 84 -1.70 4.30 1.56
CA VAL A 84 -0.94 3.98 0.34
C VAL A 84 -0.21 5.23 -0.12
N SER A 85 1.11 5.10 -0.24
CA SER A 85 1.99 6.18 -0.70
C SER A 85 2.73 5.75 -1.97
N ASP A 86 2.82 6.65 -2.96
CA ASP A 86 3.69 6.51 -4.13
C ASP A 86 5.05 7.17 -3.83
N THR A 87 6.09 6.37 -3.69
CA THR A 87 7.44 6.79 -3.30
C THR A 87 8.14 7.64 -4.36
N GLN A 88 7.67 7.59 -5.62
CA GLN A 88 8.20 8.39 -6.72
C GLN A 88 7.48 9.73 -6.87
N SER A 89 6.22 9.85 -6.41
CA SER A 89 5.49 11.13 -6.48
C SER A 89 6.00 12.18 -5.48
N GLU A 90 6.60 11.78 -4.35
CA GLU A 90 7.11 12.74 -3.35
C GLU A 90 8.36 13.51 -3.83
N SER A 91 9.19 12.89 -4.67
CA SER A 91 10.41 13.53 -5.20
C SER A 91 10.10 14.63 -6.22
N LEU A 92 8.96 14.56 -6.93
CA LEU A 92 8.50 15.61 -7.85
C LEU A 92 7.96 16.84 -7.11
N THR A 93 7.25 16.66 -6.00
CA THR A 93 6.69 17.77 -5.20
C THR A 93 7.79 18.55 -4.48
N ARG A 94 8.85 17.86 -4.03
CA ARG A 94 10.02 18.50 -3.39
C ARG A 94 10.79 19.40 -4.37
N HIS A 95 10.89 19.00 -5.64
CA HIS A 95 11.55 19.80 -6.69
C HIS A 95 10.76 21.06 -7.09
N LYS A 96 9.42 21.00 -7.13
CA LYS A 96 8.57 22.19 -7.37
C LYS A 96 8.71 23.24 -6.27
N ARG A 97 8.80 22.81 -5.00
CA ARG A 97 8.90 23.70 -3.84
C ARG A 97 10.25 24.45 -3.77
N ILE A 98 11.33 23.86 -4.28
CA ILE A 98 12.65 24.50 -4.37
C ILE A 98 12.70 25.53 -5.51
N LYS A 99 12.10 25.25 -6.67
CA LYS A 99 12.05 26.20 -7.80
C LYS A 99 11.28 27.48 -7.46
N HIS A 100 10.15 27.38 -6.76
CA HIS A 100 9.34 28.55 -6.41
C HIS A 100 10.02 29.47 -5.38
N ARG A 101 10.93 28.94 -4.56
CA ARG A 101 11.69 29.71 -3.57
C ARG A 101 12.87 30.46 -4.16
N ARG A 102 13.34 30.09 -5.37
CA ARG A 102 14.38 30.82 -6.10
C ARG A 102 13.83 32.00 -6.93
N LEU A 103 12.57 31.94 -7.35
CA LEU A 103 11.95 33.00 -8.17
C LEU A 103 11.40 34.19 -7.36
N LEU A 104 11.32 34.07 -6.03
CA LEU A 104 10.86 35.14 -5.13
C LEU A 104 12.01 35.98 -4.52
N ASN A 105 13.27 35.60 -4.81
CA ASN A 105 14.47 36.29 -4.36
C ASN A 105 15.31 36.81 -5.54
N SER A 106 14.71 37.00 -6.72
CA SER A 106 15.32 37.61 -7.91
C SER A 106 14.62 38.91 -8.23
#